data_AF-A0A2D9K766-F1
#
_entry.id   AF-A0A2D9K766-F1
#
_cell.length_a   1.000
_cell.length_b   1.000
_cell.length_c   1.000
_cell.angle_alpha   90.00
_cell.angle_beta   90.00
_cell.angle_gamma   90.00
#
_symmetry.space_group_name_H-M   'P 1'
#
loop_
_entity.id
_entity.type
_entity.pdbx_description
1 polymer ?
#
loop_
_entity_poly.entity_id
_entity_poly.type
_entity_poly.pdbx_seq_one_letter_code
_entity_poly.pdbx_strand_id
1 'polypeptide(L)'
;MNANLILLGRVLLSIIFIVSGFGKLAGAAGFSGYLSSLGVPAPLVMAYVVGAFELLAGVAVLVGFQTRAAAIALAAFCVATGLLAHIDEQTELLKNIA
;
A
#
# COMPACT_ATOMS: atom_id res chain seq x y z
N MET A 1 -1.01 -27.57 7.81
CA MET A 1 -1.12 -26.37 6.94
C MET A 1 -0.59 -26.75 5.56
N ASN A 2 -1.38 -26.55 4.50
CA ASN A 2 -0.95 -26.92 3.14
C ASN A 2 0.03 -25.87 2.60
N ALA A 3 1.29 -26.24 2.38
CA ALA A 3 2.34 -25.33 1.92
C ALA A 3 1.99 -24.61 0.60
N ASN A 4 1.32 -25.32 -0.32
CA ASN A 4 0.83 -24.77 -1.58
C ASN A 4 -0.19 -23.63 -1.37
N LEU A 5 -1.02 -23.73 -0.33
CA LEU A 5 -2.03 -22.73 -0.01
C LEU A 5 -1.39 -21.44 0.53
N ILE A 6 -0.33 -21.57 1.34
CA ILE A 6 0.45 -20.43 1.86
C ILE A 6 1.16 -19.72 0.70
N LEU A 7 1.75 -20.49 -0.22
CA LEU A 7 2.47 -19.94 -1.36
C LEU A 7 1.52 -19.19 -2.30
N LEU A 8 0.33 -19.77 -2.55
CA LEU A 8 -0.72 -19.11 -3.31
C LEU A 8 -1.20 -17.81 -2.65
N GLY A 9 -1.47 -17.84 -1.34
CA GLY A 9 -1.87 -16.64 -0.59
C GLY A 9 -0.81 -15.55 -0.63
N ARG A 10 0.48 -15.91 -0.56
CA ARG A 10 1.59 -14.95 -0.69
C ARG A 10 1.62 -14.28 -2.05
N VAL A 11 1.48 -15.05 -3.12
CA VAL A 11 1.44 -14.52 -4.50
C VAL A 11 0.25 -13.59 -4.67
N LEU A 12 -0.95 -14.03 -4.28
CA LEU A 12 -2.18 -13.24 -4.40
C LEU A 12 -2.16 -11.94 -3.57
N LEU A 13 -1.58 -11.96 -2.38
CA LEU A 13 -1.40 -10.72 -1.60
C LEU A 13 -0.35 -9.81 -2.23
N SER A 14 0.81 -10.35 -2.60
CA SER A 14 1.91 -9.55 -3.13
C SER A 14 1.58 -8.86 -4.45
N ILE A 15 0.82 -9.52 -5.33
CA ILE A 15 0.51 -8.99 -6.66
C ILE A 15 -0.35 -7.72 -6.59
N ILE A 16 -1.23 -7.60 -5.59
CA ILE A 16 -2.04 -6.39 -5.37
C ILE A 16 -1.13 -5.18 -5.12
N PHE A 17 -0.13 -5.33 -4.25
CA PHE A 17 0.82 -4.27 -3.94
C PHE A 17 1.77 -3.97 -5.10
N ILE A 18 2.21 -4.99 -5.83
CA ILE A 18 3.09 -4.81 -7.00
C ILE A 18 2.37 -4.01 -8.10
N VAL A 19 1.15 -4.41 -8.44
CA VAL A 19 0.35 -3.73 -9.46
C VAL A 19 -0.03 -2.31 -9.01
N SER A 20 -0.43 -2.15 -7.74
CA SER A 20 -0.76 -0.83 -7.20
C SER A 20 0.45 0.11 -7.19
N GLY A 21 1.60 -0.36 -6.70
CA GLY A 21 2.83 0.43 -6.63
C GLY A 21 3.33 0.82 -8.03
N PHE A 22 3.31 -0.12 -8.98
CA PHE A 22 3.63 0.19 -10.37
C PHE A 22 2.68 1.23 -10.98
N GLY A 23 1.37 1.09 -10.74
CA GLY A 23 0.36 2.05 -11.17
C GLY A 23 0.59 3.45 -10.60
N LYS A 24 0.96 3.55 -9.32
CA LYS A 24 1.29 4.83 -8.65
C LYS A 24 2.56 5.46 -9.21
N LEU A 25 3.57 4.67 -9.61
CA LEU A 25 4.80 5.17 -10.23
C LEU A 25 4.56 5.64 -11.66
N ALA A 26 3.86 4.85 -12.47
CA ALA A 26 3.54 5.19 -13.86
C ALA A 26 2.56 6.37 -13.94
N GLY A 27 1.61 6.44 -13.00
CA GLY A 27 0.60 7.49 -12.89
C GLY A 27 0.90 8.52 -11.79
N ALA A 28 2.17 8.76 -11.45
CA ALA A 28 2.56 9.59 -10.31
C ALA A 28 1.96 11.00 -10.36
N ALA A 29 1.83 11.59 -11.55
CA ALA A 29 1.17 12.88 -11.73
C ALA A 29 -0.31 12.83 -11.30
N GLY A 30 -1.06 11.81 -11.70
CA GLY A 30 -2.46 11.64 -11.31
C GLY A 30 -2.62 11.35 -9.82
N PHE A 31 -1.77 10.47 -9.27
CA PHE A 31 -1.79 10.14 -7.84
C PHE A 31 -1.35 11.33 -6.95
N SER A 32 -0.46 12.19 -7.45
CA SER A 32 -0.06 13.42 -6.75
C SER A 32 -1.22 14.40 -6.58
N GLY A 33 -2.17 14.44 -7.53
CA GLY A 33 -3.40 15.24 -7.40
C GLY A 33 -4.27 14.77 -6.23
N TYR A 34 -4.40 13.44 -6.06
CA TYR A 34 -5.10 12.85 -4.91
C TYR A 34 -4.39 13.16 -3.59
N LEU A 35 -3.07 12.98 -3.52
CA LEU A 35 -2.27 13.36 -2.35
C LEU A 35 -2.36 14.86 -2.02
N SER A 36 -2.47 15.71 -3.04
CA SER A 36 -2.68 17.14 -2.85
C SER A 36 -4.04 17.45 -2.25
N SER A 37 -5.10 16.71 -2.61
CA SER A 37 -6.42 16.86 -1.96
C SER A 37 -6.43 16.43 -0.50
N LEU A 38 -5.50 15.54 -0.10
CA LEU A 38 -5.30 15.14 1.29
C LEU A 38 -4.39 16.11 2.07
N GLY A 39 -3.93 17.20 1.46
CA GLY A 39 -3.06 18.19 2.13
C GLY A 39 -1.64 17.69 2.39
N VAL A 40 -1.19 16.62 1.73
CA VAL A 40 0.15 16.05 1.93
C VAL A 40 1.22 16.99 1.37
N PRO A 41 2.27 17.34 2.14
CA PRO A 41 3.36 18.17 1.63
C PRO A 41 4.16 17.44 0.55
N ALA A 42 4.59 18.18 -0.48
CA ALA A 42 5.29 17.64 -1.65
C ALA A 42 4.61 16.40 -2.29
N PRO A 43 3.35 16.53 -2.79
CA PRO A 43 2.54 15.39 -3.25
C PRO A 43 3.20 14.52 -4.32
N LEU A 44 3.95 15.14 -5.24
CA LEU A 44 4.63 14.43 -6.32
C LEU A 44 5.77 13.56 -5.81
N VAL A 45 6.57 14.06 -4.86
CA VAL A 45 7.65 13.29 -4.24
C VAL A 45 7.06 12.13 -3.43
N MET A 46 6.01 12.40 -2.66
CA MET A 46 5.31 11.37 -1.89
C MET A 46 4.67 10.31 -2.80
N ALA A 47 4.15 10.68 -3.97
CA ALA A 47 3.62 9.72 -4.94
C ALA A 47 4.68 8.70 -5.37
N TYR A 48 5.89 9.16 -5.68
CA TYR A 48 7.01 8.27 -6.02
C TYR A 48 7.49 7.43 -4.84
N VAL A 49 7.59 8.01 -3.65
CA VAL A 49 8.01 7.30 -2.43
C VAL A 49 7.03 6.17 -2.10
N VAL A 50 5.73 6.47 -2.10
CA VAL A 50 4.67 5.49 -1.82
C VAL A 50 4.64 4.40 -2.89
N GLY A 51 4.66 4.78 -4.17
CA GLY A 51 4.65 3.81 -5.27
C GLY A 51 5.88 2.89 -5.25
N ALA A 52 7.07 3.44 -4.98
CA ALA A 52 8.29 2.66 -4.86
C ALA A 52 8.26 1.73 -3.64
N PHE A 53 7.78 2.21 -2.50
CA PHE A 53 7.66 1.41 -1.28
C PHE A 53 6.73 0.22 -1.48
N GLU A 54 5.51 0.42 -2.00
CA GLU A 54 4.56 -0.66 -2.24
C GLU A 54 5.10 -1.69 -3.24
N LEU A 55 5.75 -1.22 -4.30
CA LEU A 55 6.33 -2.09 -5.32
C LEU A 55 7.46 -2.94 -4.74
N LEU A 56 8.42 -2.31 -4.06
CA LEU A 56 9.58 -3.01 -3.47
C LEU A 56 9.15 -3.97 -2.36
N ALA A 57 8.24 -3.55 -1.48
CA ALA A 57 7.74 -4.39 -0.41
C ALA A 57 6.89 -5.56 -0.95
N GLY A 58 6.05 -5.32 -1.96
CA GLY A 58 5.29 -6.36 -2.65
C GLY A 58 6.21 -7.40 -3.31
N VAL A 59 7.26 -6.96 -4.01
CA VAL A 59 8.28 -7.86 -4.59
C VAL A 59 9.03 -8.63 -3.51
N ALA A 60 9.40 -7.99 -2.40
CA ALA A 60 10.07 -8.65 -1.28
C ALA A 60 9.21 -9.79 -0.69
N VAL A 61 7.90 -9.54 -0.51
CA VAL A 61 6.94 -10.57 -0.08
C VAL A 61 6.84 -11.70 -1.11
N LEU A 62 6.76 -11.39 -2.40
CA LEU A 62 6.66 -12.39 -3.47
C LEU A 62 7.86 -13.34 -3.50
N VAL A 63 9.08 -12.77 -3.56
CA VAL A 63 10.35 -13.49 -3.65
C VAL A 63 10.68 -14.25 -2.35
N GLY A 64 10.08 -13.85 -1.23
CA GLY A 64 10.33 -14.50 0.06
C GLY A 64 11.43 -13.83 0.88
N PHE A 65 11.89 -12.64 0.49
CA PHE A 65 12.93 -11.90 1.19
C PHE A 65 12.34 -11.12 2.37
N GLN A 66 12.73 -11.48 3.59
CA GLN A 66 12.25 -10.86 4.84
C GLN A 66 10.72 -10.65 4.88
N THR A 67 9.96 -11.66 4.46
CA THR A 67 8.49 -11.58 4.30
C THR A 67 7.77 -11.05 5.53
N ARG A 68 8.20 -11.42 6.74
CA ARG A 68 7.59 -10.93 7.99
C ARG A 68 7.77 -9.42 8.15
N ALA A 69 8.96 -8.89 7.91
CA ALA A 69 9.23 -7.45 8.03
C ALA A 69 8.49 -6.67 6.93
N ALA A 70 8.56 -7.16 5.68
CA ALA A 70 7.88 -6.53 4.55
C ALA A 70 6.35 -6.53 4.73
N ALA A 71 5.77 -7.63 5.23
CA ALA A 71 4.34 -7.71 5.51
C ALA A 71 3.90 -6.77 6.65
N ILE A 72 4.69 -6.65 7.72
CA ILE A 72 4.42 -5.69 8.80
C ILE A 72 4.49 -4.26 8.27
N ALA A 73 5.48 -3.94 7.44
CA ALA A 73 5.64 -2.62 6.84
C ALA A 73 4.46 -2.28 5.92
N LEU A 74 4.01 -3.22 5.07
CA LEU A 74 2.82 -3.06 4.24
C LEU A 74 1.55 -2.90 5.07
N ALA A 75 1.39 -3.67 6.14
CA ALA A 75 0.23 -3.56 7.04
C ALA A 75 0.18 -2.18 7.72
N ALA A 76 1.31 -1.71 8.26
CA ALA A 76 1.41 -0.37 8.86
C ALA A 76 1.11 0.72 7.83
N PHE A 77 1.60 0.55 6.59
CA PHE A 77 1.33 1.46 5.49
C PHE A 77 -0.17 1.51 5.12
N CYS A 78 -0.86 0.37 5.05
CA CYS A 78 -2.30 0.33 4.78
C CYS A 78 -3.08 1.07 5.87
N VAL A 79 -2.71 0.89 7.14
CA VAL A 79 -3.35 1.60 8.26
C VAL A 79 -3.10 3.10 8.15
N ALA A 80 -1.85 3.51 7.95
CA ALA A 80 -1.48 4.92 7.85
C ALA A 80 -2.19 5.64 6.70
N THR A 81 -2.25 5.02 5.51
CA THR A 81 -2.93 5.59 4.34
C THR A 81 -4.44 5.59 4.49
N GLY A 82 -5.03 4.55 5.08
CA GLY A 82 -6.45 4.51 5.39
C GLY A 82 -6.86 5.63 6.36
N LEU A 83 -6.06 5.87 7.39
CA LEU A 83 -6.27 6.98 8.33
C LEU A 83 -6.10 8.34 7.66
N LEU A 84 -5.03 8.55 6.89
CA LEU A 84 -4.78 9.80 6.16
C LEU A 84 -5.93 10.14 5.20
N ALA A 85 -6.46 9.14 4.50
CA ALA A 85 -7.53 9.34 3.53
C ALA A 85 -8.90 9.68 4.16
N HIS A 86 -9.10 9.37 5.45
CA HIS A 86 -10.42 9.47 6.11
C HIS A 86 -10.37 10.22 7.45
N ILE A 87 -9.34 11.03 7.70
CA ILE A 87 -9.15 11.70 8.99
C ILE A 87 -10.23 12.75 9.30
N ASP A 88 -10.74 13.43 8.27
CA ASP A 88 -11.81 14.45 8.39
C ASP A 88 -13.21 13.84 8.46
N GLU A 89 -13.40 12.60 7.99
CA GLU A 89 -14.71 11.94 7.91
C GLU A 89 -14.73 10.63 8.73
N GLN A 90 -14.43 10.77 10.03
CA GLN A 90 -14.32 9.64 10.98
C GLN A 90 -15.55 8.72 11.00
N THR A 91 -16.72 9.24 10.64
CA THR A 91 -17.97 8.49 10.51
C THR A 91 -17.85 7.36 9.46
N GLU A 92 -17.05 7.52 8.41
CA GLU A 92 -16.79 6.48 7.39
C GLU A 92 -15.79 5.42 7.88
N LEU A 93 -14.82 5.80 8.73
CA LEU A 93 -13.93 4.82 9.36
C LEU A 93 -14.70 3.91 10.32
N LEU A 94 -15.60 4.48 11.13
CA LEU A 94 -16.42 3.74 12.09
C LEU A 94 -17.30 2.68 11.40
N LYS A 95 -17.72 2.89 10.15
CA LYS A 95 -18.51 1.91 9.37
C LYS A 95 -17.76 0.63 9.02
N ASN A 96 -16.42 0.65 9.00
CA ASN A 96 -15.61 -0.53 8.66
C ASN A 96 -15.20 -1.36 9.89
N ILE A 97 -15.50 -0.88 11.09
CA ILE A 97 -15.08 -1.49 12.37
C ILE A 97 -16.24 -1.72 13.37
N ALA A 98 -17.42 -1.14 13.12
CA ALA A 98 -18.68 -1.43 13.83
C ALA A 98 -19.44 -2.55 13.12
#